data_AF-A0AAV9RP39-F1
#
_entry.id   AF-A0AAV9RP39-F1
#
_cell.length_a   1.000
_cell.length_b   1.000
_cell.length_c   1.000
_cell.angle_alpha   90.00
_cell.angle_beta   90.00
_cell.angle_gamma   90.00
#
_symmetry.space_group_name_H-M   'P 1'
#
loop_
_entity.id
_entity.type
_entity.pdbx_description
1 polymer ?
#
loop_
_entity_poly.entity_id
_entity_poly.type
_entity_poly.pdbx_seq_one_letter_code
_entity_poly.pdbx_strand_id
1 'polypeptide(L)'
;MEQASKTNGTCMKFVVTVKIEGDTIIASYLNITSEFQVLPSCDGCLVFMINGTAKNIKQLLHAMKLSNLELPEGISARSLYILGKGQTLTESDLEHFKKQASCLGFSGKLDFLFNPEKGLCKEGEGISMPFSE
;
A
#
# COMPACT_ATOMS: atom_id res chain seq x y z
N MET A 1 8.07 -11.69 0.55
CA MET A 1 8.35 -10.50 1.38
C MET A 1 7.41 -10.54 2.58
N GLU A 2 7.91 -10.27 3.79
CA GLU A 2 7.06 -10.11 4.98
C GLU A 2 6.79 -8.62 5.22
N GLN A 3 5.53 -8.26 5.42
CA GLN A 3 5.07 -6.90 5.71
C GLN A 3 4.19 -6.95 6.96
N ALA A 4 4.36 -5.98 7.86
CA ALA A 4 3.48 -5.81 9.00
C ALA A 4 2.83 -4.44 8.97
N SER A 5 1.54 -4.37 9.31
CA SER A 5 0.84 -3.10 9.49
C SER A 5 -0.08 -3.16 10.70
N LYS A 6 -0.21 -2.03 11.40
CA LYS A 6 -1.15 -1.89 12.52
C LYS A 6 -2.48 -1.37 12.01
N THR A 7 -3.53 -2.16 12.15
CA THR A 7 -4.91 -1.78 11.78
C THR A 7 -5.80 -1.96 13.01
N ASN A 8 -6.55 -0.91 13.38
CA ASN A 8 -7.40 -0.91 14.58
C ASN A 8 -6.67 -1.39 15.85
N GLY A 9 -5.41 -0.99 16.00
CA GLY A 9 -4.55 -1.36 17.14
C GLY A 9 -3.97 -2.78 17.09
N THR A 10 -4.39 -3.62 16.13
CA THR A 10 -3.87 -4.97 15.94
C THR A 10 -2.78 -4.97 14.87
N CYS A 11 -1.63 -5.56 15.18
CA CYS A 11 -0.59 -5.82 14.20
C CYS A 11 -0.94 -7.05 13.37
N MET A 12 -1.04 -6.86 12.07
CA MET A 12 -1.27 -7.93 11.10
C MET A 12 0.00 -8.10 10.27
N LYS A 13 0.48 -9.34 10.18
CA LYS A 13 1.62 -9.72 9.35
C LYS A 13 1.12 -10.40 8.09
N PHE A 14 1.58 -9.92 6.96
CA PHE A 14 1.27 -10.42 5.64
C PHE A 14 2.56 -10.93 5.03
N VAL A 15 2.48 -12.09 4.41
CA VAL A 15 3.57 -12.54 3.56
C VAL A 15 3.03 -12.57 2.14
N VAL A 16 3.69 -11.78 1.31
CA VAL A 16 3.29 -11.56 -0.07
C VAL A 16 4.34 -12.16 -1.00
N THR A 17 3.85 -12.87 -2.01
CA THR A 17 4.67 -13.33 -3.12
C THR A 17 4.84 -12.16 -4.07
N VAL A 18 6.10 -11.88 -4.42
CA VAL A 18 6.48 -10.73 -5.22
C VAL A 18 7.37 -11.19 -6.37
N LYS A 19 7.03 -10.76 -7.58
CA LYS A 19 7.84 -10.92 -8.79
C LYS A 19 8.34 -9.53 -9.21
N ILE A 20 9.63 -9.40 -9.48
CA ILE A 20 10.25 -8.13 -9.88
C ILE A 20 10.81 -8.30 -11.29
N GLU A 21 10.40 -7.43 -12.20
CA GLU A 21 10.84 -7.41 -13.60
C GLU A 21 11.11 -5.97 -14.02
N GLY A 22 12.40 -5.59 -14.07
CA GLY A 22 12.79 -4.21 -14.39
C GLY A 22 12.30 -3.21 -13.34
N ASP A 23 11.50 -2.23 -13.78
CA ASP A 23 10.86 -1.21 -12.95
C ASP A 23 9.47 -1.64 -12.42
N THR A 24 9.04 -2.87 -12.74
CA THR A 24 7.71 -3.37 -12.41
C THR A 24 7.77 -4.46 -11.35
N ILE A 25 6.87 -4.37 -10.37
CA ILE A 25 6.71 -5.34 -9.29
C ILE A 25 5.28 -5.87 -9.34
N ILE A 26 5.12 -7.18 -9.44
CA ILE A 26 3.82 -7.85 -9.37
C ILE A 26 3.72 -8.53 -8.02
N ALA A 27 2.71 -8.16 -7.24
CA ALA A 27 2.41 -8.81 -5.98
C ALA A 27 1.00 -9.39 -6.00
N SER A 28 0.85 -10.58 -5.44
CA SER A 28 -0.45 -11.19 -5.18
C SER A 28 -0.57 -11.55 -3.72
N TYR A 29 -1.76 -11.32 -3.18
CA TYR A 29 -2.12 -11.71 -1.83
C TYR A 29 -3.61 -12.00 -1.77
N LEU A 30 -3.97 -13.24 -1.44
CA LEU A 30 -5.35 -13.72 -1.51
C LEU A 30 -5.94 -13.43 -2.90
N ASN A 31 -7.10 -12.78 -2.96
CA ASN A 31 -7.78 -12.44 -4.22
C ASN A 31 -7.41 -11.03 -4.75
N ILE A 32 -6.31 -10.45 -4.26
CA ILE A 32 -5.78 -9.18 -4.73
C ILE A 32 -4.55 -9.43 -5.59
N THR A 33 -4.54 -8.83 -6.78
CA THR A 33 -3.36 -8.70 -7.62
C THR A 33 -3.04 -7.22 -7.76
N SER A 34 -1.79 -6.87 -7.53
CA SER A 34 -1.31 -5.49 -7.65
C SER A 34 -0.05 -5.46 -8.49
N GLU A 35 -0.03 -4.54 -9.44
CA GLU A 35 1.15 -4.19 -10.23
C GLU A 35 1.64 -2.82 -9.76
N PHE A 36 2.91 -2.75 -9.36
CA PHE A 36 3.57 -1.54 -8.90
C PHE A 36 4.62 -1.17 -9.94
N GLN A 37 4.53 0.05 -10.45
CA GLN A 37 5.56 0.64 -11.28
C GLN A 37 6.40 1.60 -10.44
N VAL A 38 7.71 1.39 -10.43
CA VAL A 38 8.68 2.28 -9.78
C VAL A 38 8.89 3.50 -10.67
N LEU A 39 8.63 4.69 -10.13
CA LEU A 39 8.81 5.94 -10.84
C LEU A 39 10.07 6.69 -10.38
N PRO A 40 10.62 7.59 -11.22
CA PRO A 40 11.65 8.52 -10.80
C PRO A 40 11.22 9.32 -9.56
N SER A 41 12.13 9.50 -8.60
CA SER A 41 11.85 10.14 -7.31
C SER A 41 13.07 10.91 -6.75
N CYS A 42 12.97 11.43 -5.52
CA CYS A 42 14.04 12.09 -4.80
C CYS A 42 15.10 11.13 -4.24
N ASP A 43 16.26 11.66 -3.83
CA ASP A 43 17.29 10.85 -3.17
C ASP A 43 16.78 10.30 -1.83
N GLY A 44 16.93 8.99 -1.62
CA GLY A 44 16.38 8.29 -0.45
C GLY A 44 14.85 8.14 -0.45
N CYS A 45 14.18 8.42 -1.57
CA CYS A 45 12.75 8.23 -1.75
C CYS A 45 12.45 7.06 -2.69
N LEU A 46 11.20 6.58 -2.63
CA LEU A 46 10.67 5.60 -3.57
C LEU A 46 9.23 5.99 -3.93
N VAL A 47 8.95 6.14 -5.21
CA VAL A 47 7.60 6.41 -5.70
C VAL A 47 7.06 5.19 -6.42
N PHE A 48 5.87 4.76 -6.02
CA PHE A 48 5.14 3.67 -6.67
C PHE A 48 3.85 4.19 -7.26
N MET A 49 3.60 3.85 -8.53
CA MET A 49 2.27 3.86 -9.10
C MET A 49 1.71 2.45 -9.08
N ILE A 50 0.56 2.25 -8.46
CA ILE A 50 0.02 0.92 -8.21
C ILE A 50 -1.32 0.79 -8.92
N ASN A 51 -1.47 -0.26 -9.73
CA ASN A 51 -2.74 -0.72 -10.24
C ASN A 51 -3.12 -2.00 -9.50
N GLY A 52 -4.14 -1.91 -8.65
CA GLY A 52 -4.65 -3.03 -7.86
C GLY A 52 -5.99 -3.50 -8.40
N THR A 53 -6.17 -4.81 -8.52
CA THR A 53 -7.47 -5.42 -8.74
C THR A 53 -7.75 -6.41 -7.63
N ALA A 54 -8.88 -6.23 -6.95
CA ALA A 54 -9.40 -7.16 -5.97
C ALA A 54 -10.65 -7.83 -6.52
N LYS A 55 -10.70 -9.16 -6.42
CA LYS A 55 -11.91 -9.96 -6.64
C LYS A 55 -12.40 -10.49 -5.30
N ASN A 56 -13.71 -10.67 -5.12
CA ASN A 56 -14.30 -11.24 -3.90
C ASN A 56 -13.83 -10.53 -2.61
N ILE A 57 -13.73 -9.19 -2.64
CA ILE A 57 -13.09 -8.40 -1.56
C ILE A 57 -13.80 -8.54 -0.21
N LYS A 58 -15.07 -8.96 -0.19
CA LYS A 58 -15.85 -9.25 1.02
C LYS A 58 -15.16 -10.27 1.94
N GLN A 59 -14.50 -11.30 1.37
CA GLN A 59 -13.81 -12.31 2.17
C GLN A 59 -12.57 -11.72 2.87
N LEU A 60 -11.84 -10.85 2.18
CA LEU A 60 -10.70 -10.14 2.75
C LEU A 60 -11.15 -9.14 3.84
N LEU A 61 -12.19 -8.36 3.58
CA LEU A 61 -12.75 -7.45 4.58
C LEU A 61 -13.19 -8.20 5.84
N HIS A 62 -13.83 -9.36 5.67
CA HIS A 62 -14.19 -10.21 6.79
C HIS A 62 -12.97 -10.67 7.60
N ALA A 63 -11.92 -11.14 6.93
CA ALA A 63 -10.66 -11.52 7.58
C ALA A 63 -9.99 -10.33 8.32
N MET A 64 -10.10 -9.12 7.78
CA MET A 64 -9.57 -7.88 8.41
C MET A 64 -10.52 -7.26 9.44
N LYS A 65 -11.66 -7.89 9.74
CA LYS A 65 -12.71 -7.36 10.63
C LYS A 65 -13.27 -5.99 10.19
N LEU A 66 -13.35 -5.79 8.88
CA LEU A 66 -13.89 -4.61 8.20
C LEU A 66 -15.19 -4.92 7.44
N SER A 67 -15.93 -5.93 7.89
CA SER A 67 -17.14 -6.49 7.24
C SER A 67 -18.28 -5.51 7.00
N ASN A 68 -18.26 -4.34 7.66
CA ASN A 68 -19.32 -3.34 7.58
C ASN A 68 -19.20 -2.41 6.35
N LEU A 69 -18.17 -2.59 5.52
CA LEU A 69 -17.99 -1.82 4.28
C LEU A 69 -18.75 -2.49 3.13
N GLU A 70 -19.76 -1.80 2.59
CA GLU A 70 -20.43 -2.20 1.35
C GLU A 70 -19.53 -1.87 0.16
N LEU A 71 -18.75 -2.85 -0.28
CA LEU A 71 -17.92 -2.76 -1.48
C LEU A 71 -18.48 -3.65 -2.60
N PRO A 72 -18.36 -3.22 -3.88
CA PRO A 72 -18.67 -4.07 -5.02
C PRO A 72 -17.80 -5.33 -5.02
N GLU A 73 -18.30 -6.39 -5.67
CA GLU A 73 -17.68 -7.73 -5.68
C GLU A 73 -16.25 -7.74 -6.24
N GLY A 74 -15.95 -6.82 -7.16
CA GLY A 74 -14.61 -6.54 -7.63
C GLY A 74 -14.34 -5.03 -7.67
N ILE A 75 -13.09 -4.65 -7.37
CA ILE A 75 -12.62 -3.27 -7.41
C ILE A 75 -11.30 -3.24 -8.17
N SER A 76 -11.20 -2.33 -9.13
CA SER A 76 -9.93 -1.89 -9.68
C SER A 76 -9.65 -0.49 -9.16
N ALA A 77 -8.46 -0.28 -8.62
CA ALA A 77 -8.02 1.00 -8.09
C ALA A 77 -6.62 1.31 -8.61
N ARG A 78 -6.38 2.60 -8.87
CA ARG A 78 -5.06 3.13 -9.19
C ARG A 78 -4.66 4.10 -8.09
N SER A 79 -3.45 3.95 -7.58
CA SER A 79 -2.93 4.75 -6.47
C SER A 79 -1.48 5.14 -6.71
N LEU A 80 -1.04 6.18 -6.02
CA LEU A 80 0.31 6.71 -6.10
C LEU A 80 0.83 6.92 -4.68
N TYR A 81 1.99 6.35 -4.37
CA TYR A 81 2.62 6.43 -3.05
C TYR A 81 4.03 6.99 -3.17
N ILE A 82 4.41 7.77 -2.17
CA ILE A 82 5.81 8.13 -1.90
C ILE A 82 6.21 7.55 -0.55
N LEU A 83 7.36 6.88 -0.51
CA LEU A 83 8.01 6.38 0.68
C LEU A 83 9.34 7.09 0.83
N GLY A 84 9.69 7.47 2.06
CA GLY A 84 11.00 8.03 2.39
C GLY A 84 11.74 7.13 3.36
N LYS A 85 13.06 7.29 3.43
CA LYS A 85 13.90 6.60 4.44
C LYS A 85 13.59 7.03 5.88
N GLY A 86 13.14 8.27 6.07
CA GLY A 86 12.78 8.82 7.37
C GLY A 86 11.34 8.53 7.79
N GLN A 87 10.98 8.95 9.01
CA GLN A 87 9.59 8.87 9.50
C GLN A 87 8.67 9.91 8.84
N THR A 88 9.25 10.98 8.30
CA THR A 88 8.55 12.05 7.62
C THR A 88 9.28 12.40 6.32
N LEU A 89 8.54 12.94 5.35
CA LEU A 89 9.07 13.52 4.13
C LEU A 89 9.28 15.01 4.32
N THR A 90 10.26 15.59 3.62
CA THR A 90 10.42 17.04 3.62
C THR A 90 9.29 17.70 2.83
N GLU A 91 9.04 18.99 3.10
CA GLU A 91 8.06 19.75 2.34
C GLU A 91 8.42 19.82 0.85
N SER A 92 9.72 19.94 0.53
CA SER A 92 10.21 19.92 -0.86
C SER A 92 9.89 18.61 -1.57
N ASP A 93 10.12 17.47 -0.91
CA ASP A 93 9.84 16.15 -1.49
C ASP A 93 8.34 15.96 -1.72
N LEU A 94 7.51 16.41 -0.78
CA LEU A 94 6.06 16.38 -0.90
C LEU A 94 5.56 17.27 -2.05
N GLU A 95 6.12 18.47 -2.22
CA GLU A 95 5.76 19.37 -3.33
C GLU A 95 6.19 18.80 -4.68
N HIS A 96 7.38 18.18 -4.77
CA HIS A 96 7.82 17.49 -5.97
C HIS A 96 6.88 16.33 -6.32
N PHE A 97 6.53 15.51 -5.32
CA PHE A 97 5.59 14.40 -5.46
C PHE A 97 4.20 14.87 -5.92
N LYS A 98 3.65 15.93 -5.32
CA LYS A 98 2.34 16.49 -5.73
C LYS A 98 2.33 16.96 -7.17
N LYS A 99 3.44 17.57 -7.65
CA LYS A 99 3.58 17.95 -9.07
C LYS A 99 3.58 16.72 -9.97
N GLN A 100 4.36 15.69 -9.63
CA GLN A 100 4.38 14.43 -10.36
C GLN A 100 3.00 13.76 -10.38
N ALA A 101 2.30 13.74 -9.24
CA ALA A 101 0.94 13.23 -9.11
C ALA A 101 -0.05 13.97 -10.02
N SER A 102 0.04 15.30 -10.05
CA SER A 102 -0.79 16.15 -10.93
C SER A 102 -0.57 15.81 -12.41
N CYS A 103 0.67 15.61 -12.84
CA CYS A 103 1.00 15.20 -14.20
C CYS A 103 0.43 13.81 -14.56
N LEU A 104 0.29 12.93 -13.58
CA LEU A 104 -0.23 11.57 -13.74
C LEU A 104 -1.77 11.49 -13.64
N GLY A 105 -2.45 12.64 -13.46
CA GLY A 105 -3.90 12.73 -13.37
C GLY A 105 -4.48 12.59 -11.95
N PHE A 106 -3.63 12.55 -10.92
CA PHE A 106 -4.09 12.62 -9.53
C PHE A 106 -4.26 14.08 -9.14
N SER A 107 -5.51 14.57 -9.22
CA SER A 107 -5.88 15.92 -8.79
C SER A 107 -6.61 15.86 -7.45
N GLY A 108 -6.03 16.42 -6.40
CA GLY A 108 -6.67 16.41 -5.09
C GLY A 108 -5.73 16.74 -3.93
N LYS A 109 -6.28 16.72 -2.72
CA LYS A 109 -5.47 16.68 -1.49
C LYS A 109 -4.95 15.25 -1.31
N LEU A 110 -3.88 15.10 -0.53
CA LEU A 110 -3.41 13.78 -0.10
C LEU A 110 -4.56 13.02 0.57
N ASP A 111 -4.96 11.90 -0.01
CA ASP A 111 -6.02 11.04 0.55
C ASP A 111 -5.57 10.41 1.87
N PHE A 112 -4.26 10.19 2.03
CA PHE A 112 -3.68 9.55 3.19
C PHE A 112 -2.26 10.05 3.47
N LEU A 113 -1.97 10.27 4.75
CA LEU A 113 -0.62 10.50 5.27
C LEU A 113 -0.39 9.54 6.44
N PHE A 114 0.66 8.73 6.34
CA PHE A 114 0.99 7.77 7.38
C PHE A 114 1.39 8.47 8.68
N ASN A 115 0.83 8.03 9.81
CA ASN A 115 1.23 8.50 11.13
C ASN A 115 2.21 7.48 11.77
N PRO A 116 3.51 7.81 11.88
CA PRO A 116 4.52 6.89 12.40
C PRO A 116 4.35 6.54 13.88
N GLU A 117 3.76 7.42 14.69
CA GLU A 117 3.57 7.19 16.13
C GLU A 117 2.55 6.08 16.41
N LYS A 118 1.59 5.88 15.50
CA LYS A 118 0.46 4.95 15.69
C LYS A 118 0.51 3.75 14.74
N GLY A 119 1.31 3.81 13.69
CA GLY A 119 1.26 2.86 12.58
C GLY A 119 2.28 1.72 12.65
N LEU A 120 3.30 1.82 13.50
CA LEU A 120 4.38 0.84 13.55
C LEU A 120 4.06 -0.35 14.46
N CYS A 121 4.41 -1.55 13.97
CA CYS A 121 4.43 -2.79 14.74
C CYS A 121 5.81 -3.00 15.34
N LYS A 122 5.89 -3.45 16.59
CA LYS A 122 7.15 -3.91 17.18
C LYS A 122 7.58 -5.20 16.50
N GLU A 123 8.88 -5.44 16.49
CA GLU A 123 9.42 -6.71 16.01
C GLU A 123 8.83 -7.87 16.84
N GLY A 124 8.42 -8.95 16.16
CA GLY A 124 7.71 -10.06 16.80
C GLY A 124 6.23 -9.82 17.11
N GLU A 125 5.73 -8.58 17.09
CA GLU A 125 4.32 -8.24 17.34
C GLU A 125 3.45 -8.56 16.13
N GLY A 126 2.29 -9.18 16.37
CA GLY A 126 1.23 -9.33 15.37
C GLY A 126 0.89 -10.76 14.99
N ILE A 127 -0.25 -10.90 14.34
CA ILE A 127 -0.83 -12.18 13.93
C ILE A 127 -0.55 -12.37 12.44
N SER A 128 -0.03 -13.55 12.07
CA SER A 128 0.14 -13.91 10.66
C SER A 128 -1.22 -14.11 10.02
N MET A 129 -1.49 -13.33 8.99
CA MET A 129 -2.67 -13.49 8.15
C MET A 129 -2.48 -14.70 7.24
N PRO A 130 -3.56 -15.45 6.92
CA PRO A 130 -3.47 -16.64 6.09
C PRO A 130 -2.85 -16.30 4.72
N PHE A 131 -2.00 -17.19 4.24
CA PHE A 131 -1.52 -17.18 2.86
C PHE A 131 -2.61 -17.71 1.94
N SER A 132 -2.65 -17.23 0.70
CA SER A 132 -3.26 -18.01 -0.37
C SER A 132 -2.38 -19.23 -0.63
N GLU A 133 -2.93 -20.44 -0.48
CA GLU A 133 -2.40 -21.64 -1.14
C GLU A 133 -2.47 -21.49 -2.66
#